data_AF-A9IPX7-F1
#
_entry.id   AF-A9IPX7-F1
#
_cell.length_a   1.000
_cell.length_b   1.000
_cell.length_c   1.000
_cell.angle_alpha   90.00
_cell.angle_beta   90.00
_cell.angle_gamma   90.00
#
_symmetry.space_group_name_H-M   'P 1'
#
loop_
_entity.id
_entity.type
_entity.pdbx_description
1 polymer ?
#
loop_
_entity_poly.entity_id
_entity_poly.type
_entity_poly.pdbx_seq_one_letter_code
_entity_poly.pdbx_strand_id
1 'polypeptide(L)'
;MPHDPIEKLAIEMRAKRFGLTIEEAKNPLSGTYIGRLYLQGVINQDQYDAAQKYLEVRNNYLCAKALPNAIYDDFTPSSNEKAQQRWIERATHCYEEMKGVIKEAQCFYHQYNLHAALQYLVSEDQSLSHLVGSLYVALNALHKHFTQNQ
;
A
#
# COMPACT_ATOMS: atom_id res chain seq x y z
N MET A 1 31.70 0.86 9.64
CA MET A 1 31.41 2.17 10.25
C MET A 1 30.51 1.96 11.45
N PRO A 2 30.63 2.70 12.56
CA PRO A 2 29.69 2.54 13.66
C PRO A 2 28.33 3.06 13.19
N HIS A 3 27.29 2.22 13.22
CA HIS A 3 25.91 2.67 13.09
C HIS A 3 25.65 3.73 14.16
N ASP A 4 25.00 4.83 13.78
CA ASP A 4 24.60 5.90 14.69
C ASP A 4 23.88 5.27 15.90
N PRO A 5 24.25 5.60 17.15
CA PRO A 5 23.53 5.13 18.34
C PRO A 5 22.01 5.32 18.26
N ILE A 6 21.55 6.36 17.56
CA ILE A 6 20.13 6.63 17.32
C ILE A 6 19.52 5.57 16.38
N GLU A 7 20.22 5.22 15.30
CA GLU A 7 19.77 4.22 14.34
C GLU A 7 19.70 2.83 14.99
N LYS A 8 20.70 2.48 15.80
CA LYS A 8 20.71 1.23 16.56
C LYS A 8 19.53 1.16 17.53
N LEU A 9 19.26 2.24 18.27
CA LEU A 9 18.11 2.33 19.17
C LEU A 9 16.78 2.19 18.41
N ALA A 10 16.65 2.83 17.25
CA ALA A 10 15.45 2.73 16.42
C ALA A 10 15.19 1.29 15.94
N ILE A 11 16.25 0.56 15.53
CA ILE A 11 16.17 -0.85 15.13
C ILE A 11 15.73 -1.71 16.33
N GLU A 12 16.34 -1.52 17.50
CA GLU A 12 16.00 -2.26 18.73
C GLU A 12 14.55 -2.00 19.18
N MET A 13 14.10 -0.75 19.12
CA MET A 13 12.72 -0.38 19.42
C MET A 13 11.73 -1.02 18.43
N ARG A 14 12.07 -1.07 17.14
CA ARG A 14 11.24 -1.72 16.11
C ARG A 14 11.15 -3.22 16.34
N ALA A 15 12.29 -3.87 16.61
CA ALA A 15 12.37 -5.29 16.94
C ALA A 15 11.46 -5.62 18.13
N LYS A 16 11.59 -4.87 19.23
CA LYS A 16 10.76 -5.04 20.43
C LYS A 16 9.28 -4.79 20.17
N ARG A 17 8.93 -3.73 19.45
CA ARG A 17 7.53 -3.33 19.20
C ARG A 17 6.78 -4.37 18.36
N PHE A 18 7.47 -4.98 17.39
CA PHE A 18 6.83 -5.87 16.42
C PHE A 18 7.21 -7.35 16.58
N GLY A 19 7.99 -7.69 17.61
CA GLY A 19 8.41 -9.07 17.86
C GLY A 19 9.32 -9.63 16.76
N LEU A 20 10.14 -8.77 16.17
CA LEU A 20 11.09 -9.13 15.10
C LEU A 20 12.48 -9.39 15.69
N THR A 21 13.29 -10.16 14.98
CA THR A 21 14.74 -10.18 15.21
C THR A 21 15.37 -8.84 14.84
N ILE A 22 16.57 -8.56 15.35
CA ILE A 22 17.31 -7.34 14.99
C ILE A 22 17.58 -7.28 13.48
N GLU A 23 17.84 -8.41 12.84
CA GLU A 23 18.12 -8.46 11.42
C GLU A 23 16.86 -8.16 10.58
N GLU A 24 15.72 -8.72 10.95
CA GLU A 24 14.43 -8.38 10.32
C GLU A 24 14.06 -6.91 10.54
N ALA A 25 14.33 -6.36 11.73
CA ALA A 25 14.07 -4.97 12.04
C ALA A 25 14.96 -3.97 11.29
N LYS A 26 16.12 -4.40 10.76
CA LYS A 26 16.94 -3.58 9.84
C LYS A 26 16.31 -3.47 8.45
N ASN A 27 15.52 -4.46 8.04
CA ASN A 27 14.87 -4.43 6.74
C ASN A 27 13.88 -3.26 6.70
N PRO A 28 13.98 -2.32 5.74
CA PRO A 28 13.06 -1.19 5.63
C PRO A 28 11.58 -1.61 5.57
N LEU A 29 11.29 -2.79 4.99
CA LEU A 29 9.94 -3.35 4.89
C LEU A 29 9.30 -3.60 6.27
N SER A 30 10.10 -3.83 7.31
CA SER A 30 9.60 -4.00 8.67
C SER A 30 8.91 -2.73 9.23
N GLY A 31 9.13 -1.58 8.59
CA GLY A 31 8.52 -0.31 8.94
C GLY A 31 7.01 -0.26 8.73
N THR A 32 6.46 -1.08 7.84
CA THR A 32 5.01 -1.14 7.54
C THR A 32 4.42 -2.50 7.87
N TYR A 33 3.14 -2.56 8.18
CA TYR A 33 2.42 -3.79 8.47
C TYR A 33 2.41 -4.73 7.27
N ILE A 34 2.19 -4.21 6.06
CA ILE A 34 2.24 -4.99 4.83
C ILE A 34 3.63 -5.57 4.59
N GLY A 35 4.69 -4.78 4.82
CA GLY A 35 6.06 -5.29 4.70
C GLY A 35 6.38 -6.35 5.76
N ARG A 36 5.88 -6.20 7.00
CA ARG A 36 5.99 -7.26 8.03
C ARG A 36 5.26 -8.54 7.62
N LEU A 37 4.04 -8.45 7.08
CA LEU A 37 3.29 -9.62 6.59
C LEU A 37 4.04 -10.33 5.45
N TYR A 38 4.68 -9.58 4.56
CA TYR A 38 5.51 -10.13 3.49
C TYR A 38 6.76 -10.83 4.03
N LEU A 39 7.51 -10.18 4.92
CA LEU A 39 8.71 -10.76 5.54
C LEU A 39 8.40 -12.05 6.33
N GLN A 40 7.22 -12.13 6.94
CA GLN A 40 6.75 -13.32 7.67
C GLN A 40 6.20 -14.42 6.75
N GLY A 41 6.18 -14.22 5.43
CA GLY A 41 5.62 -15.16 4.47
C GLY A 41 4.11 -15.32 4.56
N VAL A 42 3.41 -14.39 5.22
CA VAL A 42 1.95 -14.36 5.26
C VAL A 42 1.48 -14.00 3.85
N ILE A 43 1.87 -12.85 3.32
CA ILE A 43 1.59 -12.49 1.92
C ILE A 43 2.79 -12.80 1.02
N ASN A 44 2.54 -13.13 -0.24
CA ASN A 44 3.59 -13.36 -1.23
C ASN A 44 4.01 -12.06 -1.94
N GLN A 45 5.00 -12.17 -2.84
CA GLN A 45 5.51 -11.03 -3.62
C GLN A 45 4.40 -10.34 -4.42
N ASP A 46 3.57 -11.10 -5.15
CA ASP A 46 2.50 -10.57 -5.99
C ASP A 46 1.50 -9.73 -5.20
N GLN A 47 1.15 -10.19 -4.00
CA GLN A 47 0.25 -9.50 -3.09
C GLN A 47 0.90 -8.26 -2.48
N TYR A 48 2.18 -8.35 -2.12
CA TYR A 48 2.95 -7.21 -1.65
C TYR A 48 3.03 -6.12 -2.72
N ASP A 49 3.35 -6.49 -3.96
CA ASP A 49 3.43 -5.57 -5.10
C ASP A 49 2.07 -4.96 -5.43
N ALA A 50 0.98 -5.73 -5.34
CA ALA A 50 -0.37 -5.20 -5.48
C ALA A 50 -0.71 -4.17 -4.39
N ALA A 51 -0.26 -4.37 -3.15
CA ALA A 51 -0.43 -3.40 -2.07
C ALA A 51 0.36 -2.11 -2.32
N GLN A 52 1.60 -2.22 -2.82
CA GLN A 52 2.38 -1.05 -3.23
C GLN A 52 1.70 -0.29 -4.37
N LYS A 53 1.22 -1.02 -5.39
CA LYS A 53 0.53 -0.40 -6.52
C LYS A 53 -0.79 0.27 -6.12
N TYR A 54 -1.52 -0.32 -5.18
CA TYR A 54 -2.70 0.30 -4.57
C TYR A 54 -2.38 1.65 -3.92
N LEU A 55 -1.31 1.73 -3.12
CA LEU A 55 -0.87 2.97 -2.49
C LEU A 55 -0.47 4.03 -3.53
N GLU A 56 0.25 3.62 -4.58
CA GLU A 56 0.65 4.49 -5.68
C GLU A 56 -0.58 5.08 -6.40
N VAL A 57 -1.53 4.24 -6.82
CA VAL A 57 -2.75 4.69 -7.52
C VAL A 57 -3.59 5.60 -6.62
N ARG A 58 -3.72 5.26 -5.34
CA ARG A 58 -4.43 6.10 -4.35
C ARG A 58 -3.74 7.46 -4.19
N ASN A 59 -2.42 7.50 -4.04
CA ASN A 59 -1.69 8.76 -3.88
C ASN A 59 -1.75 9.63 -5.14
N ASN A 60 -1.62 9.03 -6.33
CA ASN A 60 -1.76 9.74 -7.61
C ASN A 60 -3.14 10.40 -7.73
N TYR A 61 -4.21 9.71 -7.30
CA TYR A 61 -5.54 10.31 -7.25
C TYR A 61 -5.64 11.48 -6.27
N LEU A 62 -5.10 11.34 -5.05
CA LEU A 62 -5.10 12.42 -4.06
C LEU A 62 -4.37 13.65 -4.60
N CYS A 63 -3.20 13.45 -5.22
CA CYS A 63 -2.43 14.52 -5.87
C CYS A 63 -3.22 15.16 -7.01
N ALA A 64 -3.83 14.36 -7.89
CA ALA A 64 -4.62 14.84 -9.02
C ALA A 64 -5.84 15.66 -8.61
N LYS A 65 -6.39 15.39 -7.42
CA LYS A 65 -7.53 16.12 -6.84
C LYS A 65 -7.14 17.18 -5.81
N ALA A 66 -5.84 17.40 -5.60
CA ALA A 66 -5.31 18.29 -4.57
C ALA A 66 -5.93 18.05 -3.18
N LEU A 67 -6.14 16.78 -2.83
CA LEU A 67 -6.79 16.37 -1.58
C LEU A 67 -5.79 16.34 -0.41
N PRO A 68 -6.28 16.48 0.84
CA PRO A 68 -5.46 16.28 2.02
C PRO A 68 -4.80 14.89 2.03
N ASN A 69 -3.64 14.78 2.70
CA ASN A 69 -2.82 13.57 2.81
C ASN A 69 -2.19 13.06 1.50
N ALA A 70 -2.28 13.83 0.41
CA ALA A 70 -1.45 13.60 -0.77
C ALA A 70 0.04 13.78 -0.42
N ILE A 71 0.86 12.81 -0.83
CA ILE A 71 2.32 12.85 -0.70
C ILE A 71 2.88 13.35 -2.03
N TYR A 72 3.55 14.51 -1.99
CA TYR A 72 4.10 15.20 -3.16
C TYR A 72 5.62 15.05 -3.31
N ASP A 73 6.27 14.24 -2.46
CA ASP A 73 7.74 14.17 -2.36
C ASP A 73 8.43 13.85 -3.71
N ASP A 74 7.76 13.10 -4.60
CA ASP A 74 8.23 12.79 -5.96
C ASP A 74 7.41 13.47 -7.08
N PHE A 75 6.49 14.38 -6.72
CA PHE A 75 5.62 15.04 -7.68
C PHE A 75 6.29 16.30 -8.24
N THR A 76 6.77 16.23 -9.47
CA THR A 76 7.19 17.42 -10.22
C THR A 76 6.05 17.87 -11.13
N PRO A 77 5.41 19.03 -10.89
CA PRO A 77 4.40 19.55 -11.79
C PRO A 77 4.98 19.72 -13.19
N SER A 78 4.32 19.17 -14.20
CA SER A 78 4.69 19.44 -15.59
C SER A 78 4.46 20.92 -15.88
N SER A 79 5.44 21.60 -16.46
CA SER A 79 5.27 22.97 -16.98
C SER A 79 4.33 23.03 -18.20
N ASN A 80 3.91 21.87 -18.72
CA ASN A 80 2.96 21.74 -19.82
C ASN A 80 1.57 21.36 -19.29
N GLU A 81 0.66 22.34 -19.30
CA GLU A 81 -0.74 22.19 -18.84
C GLU A 81 -1.48 21.02 -19.50
N LYS A 82 -1.26 20.77 -20.80
CA LYS A 82 -1.91 19.64 -21.49
C LYS A 82 -1.41 18.29 -20.99
N ALA A 83 -0.12 18.19 -20.67
CA ALA A 83 0.45 16.98 -20.10
C ALA A 83 -0.04 16.76 -18.67
N GLN A 84 -0.14 17.83 -17.88
CA GLN A 84 -0.71 17.79 -16.53
C GLN A 84 -2.17 17.34 -16.55
N GLN A 85 -2.99 17.90 -17.44
CA GLN A 85 -4.39 17.54 -17.56
C GLN A 85 -4.59 16.06 -17.93
N ARG A 86 -3.83 15.54 -18.90
CA ARG A 86 -3.86 14.11 -19.26
C ARG A 86 -3.45 13.20 -18.10
N TRP A 87 -2.47 13.63 -17.30
CA TRP A 87 -2.07 12.88 -16.11
C TRP A 87 -3.16 12.87 -15.04
N ILE A 88 -3.83 14.02 -14.79
CA ILE A 88 -4.97 14.11 -13.87
C ILE A 88 -6.11 13.17 -14.29
N GLU A 89 -6.44 13.18 -15.59
CA GLU A 89 -7.47 12.31 -16.16
C GLU A 89 -7.11 10.84 -16.00
N ARG A 90 -5.87 10.45 -16.31
CA ARG A 90 -5.39 9.08 -16.16
C ARG A 90 -5.38 8.63 -14.70
N ALA A 91 -4.87 9.45 -13.78
CA ALA A 91 -4.84 9.15 -12.36
C ALA A 91 -6.26 8.97 -11.79
N THR A 92 -7.20 9.83 -12.23
CA THR A 92 -8.62 9.70 -11.88
C THR A 92 -9.20 8.39 -12.40
N HIS A 93 -8.96 8.05 -13.67
CA HIS A 93 -9.46 6.83 -14.29
C HIS A 93 -8.95 5.57 -13.59
N CYS A 94 -7.64 5.45 -13.40
CA CYS A 94 -7.04 4.28 -12.74
C CYS A 94 -7.57 4.06 -11.33
N TYR A 95 -7.83 5.14 -10.58
CA TYR A 95 -8.41 5.04 -9.24
C TYR A 95 -9.87 4.58 -9.25
N GLU A 96 -10.68 5.07 -10.19
CA GLU A 96 -12.07 4.63 -10.32
C GLU A 96 -12.18 3.18 -10.80
N GLU A 97 -11.32 2.73 -11.72
CA GLU A 97 -11.23 1.31 -12.09
C GLU A 97 -10.84 0.42 -10.92
N MET A 98 -9.81 0.82 -10.17
CA MET A 98 -9.38 0.12 -8.95
C MET A 98 -10.52 0.00 -7.93
N LYS A 99 -11.29 1.07 -7.73
CA LYS A 99 -12.50 1.04 -6.88
C LYS A 99 -13.57 0.09 -7.44
N GLY A 100 -13.76 0.07 -8.75
CA GLY A 100 -14.64 -0.87 -9.44
C GLY A 100 -14.29 -2.32 -9.12
N VAL A 101 -13.02 -2.69 -9.26
CA VAL A 101 -12.51 -4.04 -8.95
C VAL A 101 -12.75 -4.43 -7.51
N ILE A 102 -12.47 -3.52 -6.56
CA ILE A 102 -12.70 -3.78 -5.13
C ILE A 102 -14.20 -3.99 -4.87
N LYS A 103 -15.07 -3.18 -5.48
CA LYS A 103 -16.51 -3.30 -5.34
C LYS A 103 -17.03 -4.62 -5.92
N GLU A 104 -16.58 -5.00 -7.10
CA GLU A 104 -16.93 -6.28 -7.73
C GLU A 104 -16.49 -7.46 -6.86
N ALA A 105 -15.24 -7.46 -6.41
CA ALA A 105 -14.75 -8.49 -5.49
C ALA A 105 -15.59 -8.55 -4.21
N GLN A 106 -15.94 -7.41 -3.63
CA GLN A 106 -16.77 -7.35 -2.43
C GLN A 106 -18.17 -7.96 -2.61
N CYS A 107 -18.74 -7.88 -3.83
CA CYS A 107 -20.01 -8.54 -4.16
C CYS A 107 -19.90 -10.07 -4.14
N PHE A 108 -18.77 -10.64 -4.56
CA PHE A 108 -18.54 -12.09 -4.51
C PHE A 108 -18.17 -12.58 -3.11
N TYR A 109 -17.47 -11.75 -2.34
CA TYR A 109 -16.87 -12.09 -1.05
C TYR A 109 -17.55 -11.36 0.11
N HIS A 110 -18.87 -11.52 0.25
CA HIS A 110 -19.72 -10.77 1.18
C HIS A 110 -19.36 -10.95 2.66
N GLN A 111 -18.67 -12.04 3.02
CA GLN A 111 -18.23 -12.32 4.39
C GLN A 111 -16.99 -11.53 4.82
N TYR A 112 -16.28 -10.94 3.87
CA TYR A 112 -15.08 -10.14 4.12
C TYR A 112 -15.37 -8.65 4.05
N ASN A 113 -14.48 -7.85 4.64
CA ASN A 113 -14.54 -6.39 4.51
C ASN A 113 -13.26 -5.92 3.79
N LEU A 114 -13.31 -5.95 2.46
CA LEU A 114 -12.15 -5.67 1.61
C LEU A 114 -11.73 -4.20 1.74
N HIS A 115 -12.70 -3.29 1.84
CA HIS A 115 -12.45 -1.87 2.01
C HIS A 115 -11.74 -1.57 3.34
N ALA A 116 -12.22 -2.15 4.44
CA ALA A 116 -11.59 -1.97 5.76
C ALA A 116 -10.17 -2.55 5.78
N ALA A 117 -9.95 -3.69 5.12
CA ALA A 117 -8.61 -4.28 5.03
C ALA A 117 -7.63 -3.33 4.31
N LEU A 118 -7.99 -2.81 3.14
CA LEU A 118 -7.14 -1.88 2.40
C LEU A 118 -6.95 -0.53 3.13
N GLN A 119 -8.00 0.01 3.73
CA GLN A 119 -7.92 1.26 4.47
C GLN A 119 -7.01 1.10 5.70
N TYR A 120 -7.34 0.17 6.59
CA TYR A 120 -6.66 0.09 7.88
C TYR A 120 -5.28 -0.56 7.78
N LEU A 121 -5.12 -1.64 7.03
CA LEU A 121 -3.86 -2.41 7.04
C LEU A 121 -2.85 -1.83 6.07
N VAL A 122 -3.31 -1.32 4.92
CA VAL A 122 -2.42 -0.79 3.86
C VAL A 122 -2.23 0.72 3.98
N SER A 123 -3.32 1.49 4.08
CA SER A 123 -3.22 2.96 4.06
C SER A 123 -2.87 3.57 5.42
N GLU A 124 -3.39 3.00 6.52
CA GLU A 124 -3.20 3.53 7.87
C GLU A 124 -2.20 2.73 8.72
N ASP A 125 -1.59 1.69 8.15
CA ASP A 125 -0.58 0.84 8.79
C ASP A 125 -1.04 0.17 10.12
N GLN A 126 -2.34 -0.05 10.30
CA GLN A 126 -2.88 -0.69 11.49
C GLN A 126 -2.69 -2.21 11.46
N SER A 127 -2.21 -2.78 12.57
CA SER A 127 -1.95 -4.21 12.72
C SER A 127 -3.20 -4.99 13.20
N LEU A 128 -4.24 -5.04 12.36
CA LEU A 128 -5.50 -5.71 12.67
C LEU A 128 -5.54 -7.13 12.05
N SER A 129 -5.04 -8.12 12.80
CA SER A 129 -4.89 -9.51 12.32
C SER A 129 -6.18 -10.15 11.80
N HIS A 130 -7.34 -9.80 12.35
CA HIS A 130 -8.64 -10.32 11.92
C HIS A 130 -9.05 -9.88 10.51
N LEU A 131 -8.43 -8.84 9.94
CA LEU A 131 -8.67 -8.37 8.57
C LEU A 131 -7.71 -8.98 7.55
N VAL A 132 -6.70 -9.75 7.96
CA VAL A 132 -5.71 -10.34 7.03
C VAL A 132 -6.38 -11.26 6.00
N GLY A 133 -7.41 -12.02 6.39
CA GLY A 133 -8.20 -12.81 5.44
C GLY A 133 -8.88 -11.95 4.36
N SER A 134 -9.44 -10.81 4.74
CA SER A 134 -10.03 -9.84 3.80
C SER A 134 -8.96 -9.21 2.92
N LEU A 135 -7.77 -8.94 3.47
CA LEU A 135 -6.64 -8.39 2.75
C LEU A 135 -6.19 -9.31 1.61
N TYR A 136 -6.06 -10.62 1.84
CA TYR A 136 -5.70 -11.58 0.78
C TYR A 136 -6.63 -11.50 -0.42
N VAL A 137 -7.94 -11.51 -0.16
CA VAL A 137 -8.96 -11.44 -1.22
C VAL A 137 -8.82 -10.14 -2.01
N ALA A 138 -8.67 -9.02 -1.31
CA ALA A 138 -8.49 -7.71 -1.94
C ALA A 138 -7.22 -7.65 -2.79
N LEU A 139 -6.08 -8.09 -2.26
CA LEU A 139 -4.78 -8.05 -2.96
C LEU A 139 -4.75 -8.98 -4.17
N ASN A 140 -5.38 -10.16 -4.10
CA ASN A 140 -5.48 -11.06 -5.26
C ASN A 140 -6.33 -10.45 -6.38
N ALA A 141 -7.46 -9.81 -6.04
CA ALA A 141 -8.30 -9.12 -7.01
C ALA A 141 -7.55 -7.95 -7.68
N LEU A 142 -6.83 -7.15 -6.89
CA LEU A 142 -6.02 -6.04 -7.37
C LEU A 142 -4.85 -6.51 -8.23
N HIS A 143 -4.12 -7.54 -7.80
CA HIS A 143 -3.02 -8.13 -8.58
C HIS A 143 -3.49 -8.59 -9.96
N LYS A 144 -4.63 -9.29 -10.02
CA LYS A 144 -5.23 -9.71 -11.28
C LYS A 144 -5.56 -8.50 -12.17
N HIS A 145 -6.17 -7.46 -11.62
CA HIS A 145 -6.46 -6.24 -12.38
C HIS A 145 -5.19 -5.57 -12.92
N PHE A 146 -4.15 -5.43 -12.08
CA PHE A 146 -2.90 -4.77 -12.48
C PHE A 146 -2.07 -5.55 -13.48
N THR A 147 -2.19 -6.88 -13.52
CA THR A 147 -1.50 -7.72 -14.51
C THR A 147 -2.26 -7.86 -15.82
N GLN A 148 -3.59 -7.74 -15.81
CA GLN A 148 -4.43 -7.82 -17.00
C GLN A 148 -4.49 -6.52 -17.81
N ASN A 149 -4.23 -5.38 -17.17
CA ASN A 149 -4.31 -4.04 -17.77
C ASN A 149 -2.93 -3.40 -18.02
N GLN A 150 -1.87 -4.20 -18.10
CA GLN A 150 -0.53 -3.80 -18.56
C GLN A 150 -0.38 -4.01 -20.06
#